data_AF-A0A346DKV3-F1
#
_entry.id   AF-A0A346DKV3-F1
#
_cell.length_a   1.000
_cell.length_b   1.000
_cell.length_c   1.000
_cell.angle_alpha   90.00
_cell.angle_beta   90.00
_cell.angle_gamma   90.00
#
_symmetry.space_group_name_H-M   'P 1'
#
loop_
_entity.id
_entity.type
_entity.pdbx_description
1 polymer ?
#
loop_
_entity_poly.entity_id
_entity_poly.type
_entity_poly.pdbx_seq_one_letter_code
_entity_poly.pdbx_strand_id
1 'polypeptide(L)'
;VVFLFFGVLMIPADNFAISDYWRWMTVHMWVEVTFEVFTTVIVAYLLVQMGLVTRLMAERVVFLAVMLFFVTAINGISHNFYWIAKP
;
A
#
# COMPACT_ATOMS: atom_id res chain seq x y z
N VAL A 1 -4.85 1.59 -8.06
CA VAL A 1 -5.96 2.54 -8.35
C VAL A 1 -7.20 2.26 -7.52
N VAL A 2 -7.68 1.01 -7.41
CA VAL A 2 -8.87 0.65 -6.62
C VAL A 2 -8.86 1.24 -5.19
N PHE A 3 -7.73 1.18 -4.50
CA PHE A 3 -7.60 1.70 -3.12
C PHE A 3 -7.87 3.21 -2.98
N LEU A 4 -7.73 4.01 -4.05
CA LEU A 4 -8.02 5.44 -4.02
C LEU A 4 -9.50 5.69 -3.68
N PHE A 5 -10.38 4.80 -4.14
CA PHE A 5 -11.82 4.97 -3.97
C PHE A 5 -12.31 4.67 -2.56
N PHE A 6 -11.46 4.15 -1.66
CA PHE A 6 -11.81 4.06 -0.23
C PHE A 6 -12.09 5.42 0.39
N GLY A 7 -11.49 6.50 -0.14
CA GLY A 7 -11.72 7.86 0.35
C GLY A 7 -13.15 8.35 0.13
N VAL A 8 -13.90 7.76 -0.81
CA VAL A 8 -15.32 8.09 -1.06
C VAL A 8 -16.21 7.68 0.12
N LEU A 9 -15.76 6.73 0.94
CA LEU A 9 -16.48 6.25 2.12
C LEU A 9 -16.28 7.15 3.35
N MET A 10 -15.48 8.22 3.24
CA MET A 10 -15.28 9.20 4.30
C MET A 10 -16.38 10.27 4.24
N ILE A 11 -17.34 10.23 5.16
CA ILE A 11 -18.51 11.14 5.17
C ILE A 11 -18.44 12.08 6.39
N PRO A 12 -18.65 13.40 6.23
CA PRO A 12 -18.56 14.36 7.34
C PRO A 12 -19.50 14.10 8.53
N ALA A 13 -20.62 13.41 8.29
CA ALA A 13 -21.63 13.09 9.30
C ALA A 13 -21.33 11.80 10.08
N ASP A 14 -20.33 11.01 9.68
CA ASP A 14 -20.00 9.74 10.33
C ASP A 14 -19.23 9.93 11.65
N ASN A 15 -19.21 8.87 12.46
CA ASN A 15 -18.34 8.80 13.62
C ASN A 15 -16.87 8.99 13.20
N PHE A 16 -16.14 9.82 13.96
CA PHE A 16 -14.75 10.15 13.66
C PHE A 16 -13.87 8.90 13.45
N ALA A 17 -13.97 7.88 14.30
CA ALA A 17 -13.15 6.67 14.18
C ALA A 17 -13.45 5.87 12.91
N ILE A 18 -14.68 5.92 12.39
CA ILE A 18 -15.07 5.29 11.12
C ILE A 18 -14.54 6.12 9.94
N SER A 19 -14.72 7.44 10.00
CA SER A 19 -14.20 8.36 8.98
C SER A 19 -12.67 8.27 8.87
N ASP A 20 -11.97 8.22 10.01
CA ASP A 20 -10.51 8.10 10.06
C ASP A 20 -10.01 6.72 9.59
N TYR A 21 -10.78 5.65 9.82
CA TYR A 21 -10.49 4.34 9.25
C TYR A 21 -10.42 4.39 7.71
N TRP A 22 -11.44 4.97 7.04
CA TRP A 22 -11.43 5.08 5.58
C TRP A 22 -10.35 6.03 5.06
N ARG A 23 -10.04 7.08 5.82
CA ARG A 23 -8.90 7.95 5.54
C ARG A 23 -7.59 7.16 5.50
N TRP A 24 -7.32 6.33 6.49
CA TRP A 24 -6.11 5.51 6.51
C TRP A 24 -6.13 4.36 5.50
N MET A 25 -7.30 3.81 5.16
CA MET A 25 -7.40 2.87 4.04
C MET A 25 -6.95 3.54 2.73
N THR A 26 -7.23 4.83 2.55
CA THR A 26 -6.71 5.59 1.42
C THR A 26 -5.22 5.90 1.58
N VAL A 27 -4.79 6.49 2.70
CA VAL A 27 -3.38 6.88 2.85
C VAL A 27 -2.46 5.66 2.83
N HIS A 28 -2.71 4.66 3.68
CA HIS A 28 -1.81 3.52 3.85
C HIS A 28 -1.93 2.51 2.70
N MET A 29 -3.13 2.17 2.24
CA MET A 29 -3.27 1.19 1.14
C MET A 29 -3.10 1.84 -0.24
N TRP A 30 -3.65 3.04 -0.45
CA TRP A 30 -3.47 3.70 -1.75
C TRP A 30 -2.11 4.37 -1.87
N VAL A 31 -1.72 5.30 -1.00
CA VAL A 31 -0.43 6.00 -1.16
C VAL A 31 0.72 5.02 -0.96
N GLU A 32 0.82 4.41 0.22
CA GLU A 32 2.02 3.64 0.57
C GLU A 32 2.12 2.36 -0.30
N VAL A 33 1.15 1.45 -0.25
CA VAL A 33 1.26 0.17 -0.98
C VAL A 33 1.25 0.35 -2.51
N THR A 34 0.42 1.23 -3.07
CA THR A 34 0.36 1.35 -4.54
C THR A 34 1.65 1.96 -5.08
N PHE A 35 2.18 3.02 -4.46
CA PHE A 35 3.42 3.62 -4.93
C PHE A 35 4.65 2.78 -4.61
N GLU A 36 4.65 2.04 -3.51
CA GLU A 36 5.73 1.10 -3.19
C GLU A 36 5.80 -0.02 -4.25
N VAL A 37 4.68 -0.69 -4.55
CA VAL A 37 4.62 -1.71 -5.62
C VAL A 37 5.02 -1.13 -6.97
N PHE A 38 4.45 0.02 -7.35
CA PHE A 38 4.75 0.68 -8.63
C PHE A 38 6.24 1.01 -8.77
N THR A 39 6.83 1.60 -7.72
CA THR A 39 8.25 1.97 -7.72
C THR A 39 9.13 0.74 -7.77
N THR A 40 8.82 -0.32 -7.01
CA THR A 40 9.55 -1.58 -7.06
C THR A 40 9.54 -2.19 -8.46
N VAL A 41 8.39 -2.20 -9.14
CA VAL A 41 8.28 -2.72 -10.52
C VAL A 41 9.08 -1.87 -11.50
N ILE A 42 8.97 -0.53 -11.43
CA ILE A 42 9.71 0.36 -12.33
C ILE A 42 11.22 0.24 -12.13
N VAL A 43 11.68 0.25 -10.88
CA VAL A 43 13.11 0.11 -10.58
C VAL A 43 13.61 -1.25 -11.06
N ALA A 44 12.89 -2.34 -10.78
CA ALA A 44 13.25 -3.66 -11.28
C ALA A 44 13.31 -3.71 -12.81
N TYR A 45 12.33 -3.11 -13.49
CA TYR A 45 12.32 -3.01 -14.95
C TYR A 45 13.54 -2.24 -15.48
N LEU A 46 13.86 -1.07 -14.91
CA LEU A 46 15.02 -0.28 -15.32
C LEU A 46 16.35 -1.03 -15.09
N LEU A 47 16.49 -1.75 -13.97
CA LEU A 47 17.66 -2.58 -13.70
C LEU A 47 17.84 -3.70 -14.73
N VAL A 48 16.74 -4.31 -15.19
CA VAL A 48 16.77 -5.29 -16.29
C VAL A 48 17.20 -4.63 -17.61
N GLN A 49 16.65 -3.44 -17.93
CA GLN A 49 17.01 -2.72 -19.18
C GLN A 49 18.47 -2.27 -19.20
N MET A 50 19.04 -1.92 -18.05
CA MET A 50 20.46 -1.58 -17.92
C MET A 50 21.40 -2.80 -17.92
N GLY A 51 20.85 -4.03 -17.96
CA GLY A 51 21.63 -5.28 -17.90
C GLY A 51 22.26 -5.56 -16.53
N LEU A 52 21.80 -4.88 -15.47
CA LEU A 52 22.34 -5.03 -14.11
C LEU A 52 21.77 -6.26 -13.39
N VAL A 53 20.55 -6.68 -13.76
CA VAL A 53 19.91 -7.89 -13.21
C VAL A 53 19.23 -8.68 -14.32
N THR A 54 19.10 -10.00 -14.13
CA THR A 54 18.34 -10.84 -15.06
C THR A 54 16.84 -10.66 -14.85
N ARG A 55 16.05 -10.81 -15.92
CA ARG A 55 14.59 -10.79 -15.86
C ARG A 55 14.02 -11.77 -14.84
N LEU A 56 14.56 -12.99 -14.78
CA LEU A 56 14.10 -14.03 -13.86
C LEU A 56 14.32 -13.64 -12.39
N MET A 57 15.46 -13.01 -12.08
CA MET A 57 15.72 -12.50 -10.72
C MET A 57 14.77 -11.35 -10.37
N ALA A 58 14.60 -10.39 -11.28
CA ALA A 58 13.72 -9.25 -11.07
C ALA A 58 12.27 -9.69 -10.82
N GLU A 59 11.73 -10.61 -11.62
CA GLU A 59 10.37 -11.13 -11.45
C GLU A 59 10.19 -11.79 -10.08
N ARG A 60 11.10 -12.69 -9.67
CA ARG A 60 11.02 -13.38 -8.37
C ARG A 60 11.05 -12.42 -7.18
N VAL A 61 11.95 -11.43 -7.23
CA VAL A 61 12.07 -10.44 -6.16
C VAL A 61 10.85 -9.53 -6.11
N VAL A 62 10.34 -9.07 -7.26
CA VAL A 62 9.11 -8.25 -7.32
C VAL A 62 7.93 -9.02 -6.75
N PHE A 63 7.73 -10.30 -7.11
CA PHE A 63 6.64 -11.11 -6.55
C PHE A 63 6.78 -11.27 -5.03
N LEU A 64 7.99 -11.53 -4.52
CA LEU A 64 8.24 -11.60 -3.08
C LEU A 64 7.94 -10.27 -2.39
N ALA A 65 8.44 -9.16 -2.93
CA ALA A 65 8.24 -7.83 -2.39
C ALA A 65 6.75 -7.49 -2.32
N VAL A 66 5.99 -7.71 -3.40
CA VAL A 66 4.55 -7.46 -3.43
C VAL A 66 3.81 -8.28 -2.37
N MET A 67 4.14 -9.57 -2.21
CA MET A 67 3.55 -10.40 -1.15
C MET A 67 3.84 -9.83 0.25
N LEU A 68 5.09 -9.42 0.51
CA LEU A 68 5.48 -8.85 1.79
C LEU A 68 4.82 -7.49 2.04
N PHE A 69 4.74 -6.60 1.04
CA PHE A 69 4.07 -5.31 1.15
C PHE A 69 2.61 -5.48 1.51
N PHE A 70 1.88 -6.41 0.87
CA PHE A 70 0.48 -6.66 1.21
C PHE A 70 0.30 -7.18 2.64
N VAL A 71 1.09 -8.18 3.05
CA VAL A 71 0.99 -8.76 4.40
C VAL A 71 1.30 -7.71 5.46
N THR A 72 2.36 -6.93 5.26
CA THR A 72 2.80 -5.94 6.24
C THR A 72 1.91 -4.71 6.24
N ALA A 73 1.42 -4.21 5.11
CA ALA A 73 0.57 -3.03 5.07
C ALA A 73 -0.86 -3.28 5.57
N ILE A 74 -1.45 -4.44 5.25
CA ILE A 74 -2.80 -4.78 5.76
C ILE A 74 -2.80 -4.85 7.29
N ASN A 75 -1.74 -5.39 7.89
CA ASN A 75 -1.58 -5.38 9.35
C ASN A 75 -1.10 -4.02 9.86
N GLY A 76 -0.19 -3.38 9.13
CA GLY A 76 0.51 -2.16 9.49
C GLY A 76 -0.42 -0.96 9.63
N ILE A 77 -1.48 -0.89 8.82
CA ILE A 77 -2.49 0.17 8.92
C ILE A 77 -3.04 0.34 10.34
N SER A 78 -3.07 -0.75 11.12
CA SER A 78 -3.55 -0.76 12.50
C SER A 78 -2.78 0.17 13.44
N HIS A 79 -1.53 0.54 13.12
CA HIS A 79 -0.76 1.48 13.93
C HIS A 79 -1.35 2.89 13.99
N ASN A 80 -2.24 3.21 13.04
CA ASN A 80 -2.97 4.46 13.00
C ASN A 80 -4.22 4.44 13.89
N PHE A 81 -4.61 3.26 14.39
CA PHE A 81 -5.81 3.08 15.18
C PHE A 81 -5.54 3.01 16.69
N TYR A 82 -4.27 3.09 17.11
CA TYR A 82 -3.88 2.92 18.52
C TYR A 82 -4.56 3.91 19.47
N TRP A 83 -4.85 5.13 19.01
CA TRP A 83 -5.28 6.23 19.88
C TRP A 83 -6.58 6.91 19.42
N ILE A 84 -7.36 6.28 18.53
CA ILE A 84 -8.59 6.85 17.96
C ILE A 84 -9.88 6.42 18.67
N ALA A 85 -9.76 5.95 19.92
CA ALA A 85 -10.88 5.45 20.75
C ALA A 85 -11.64 4.25 20.14
N LYS A 86 -10.99 3.47 19.28
CA LYS A 86 -11.41 2.10 18.93
C LYS A 86 -11.11 1.17 20.12
N PRO A 87 -11.96 0.15 20.42
CA PRO A 87 -11.62 -0.87 21.42
C PRO A 87 -10.34 -1.62 21.05
#